data_AF-A0ABD6FM14-F1
#
_entry.id   AF-A0ABD6FM14-F1
#
_cell.length_a   1.000
_cell.length_b   1.000
_cell.length_c   1.000
_cell.angle_alpha   90.00
_cell.angle_beta   90.00
_cell.angle_gamma   90.00
#
_symmetry.space_group_name_H-M   'P 1'
#
loop_
_entity.id
_entity.type
_entity.pdbx_description
1 polymer ?
#
loop_
_entity_poly.entity_id
_entity_poly.type
_entity_poly.pdbx_seq_one_letter_code
_entity_poly.pdbx_strand_id
1 'polypeptide(L)'
;MVLPLYASLERLDGRVLEASRDLYATPVQTFRKVTLPLSMPGVIAGTLLTFIPAAGDFINAELLGTPNQYMIGNVIESSFLVRLDYPLAAALSFLLMATILIMVFAYVRRAGSEEVV
;
A
#
# COMPACT_ATOMS: atom_id res chain seq x y z
N MET A 1 8.08 1.24 1.67
CA MET A 1 8.38 0.70 0.33
C MET A 1 9.67 -0.09 0.27
N VAL A 2 10.79 0.49 0.71
CA VAL A 2 12.12 -0.08 0.44
C VAL A 2 12.32 -1.46 1.08
N LEU A 3 11.95 -1.64 2.35
CA LEU A 3 12.24 -2.89 3.05
C LEU A 3 11.50 -4.12 2.48
N PRO A 4 10.18 -4.08 2.21
CA PRO A 4 9.49 -5.24 1.61
C PRO A 4 9.97 -5.55 0.19
N LEU A 5 10.29 -4.52 -0.60
CA LEU A 5 10.87 -4.70 -1.93
C LEU A 5 12.25 -5.33 -1.86
N TYR A 6 13.11 -4.84 -0.95
CA TYR A 6 14.44 -5.39 -0.73
C TYR A 6 14.37 -6.87 -0.33
N ALA A 7 13.53 -7.22 0.65
CA ALA A 7 13.36 -8.60 1.08
C ALA A 7 12.83 -9.53 -0.03
N SER A 8 11.99 -9.00 -0.93
CA SER A 8 11.51 -9.75 -2.10
C SER A 8 12.60 -9.93 -3.15
N LEU A 9 13.42 -8.90 -3.38
CA LEU A 9 14.52 -8.95 -4.35
C LEU A 9 15.69 -9.81 -3.86
N GLU A 10 15.97 -9.83 -2.55
CA GLU A 10 17.02 -10.67 -1.96
C GLU A 10 16.72 -12.17 -2.07
N ARG A 11 15.43 -12.54 -2.18
CA ARG A 11 14.98 -13.92 -2.36
C ARG A 11 14.99 -14.39 -3.82
N LEU A 12 15.26 -13.50 -4.78
CA LEU A 12 15.38 -13.88 -6.19
C LEU A 12 16.61 -14.75 -6.42
N ASP A 13 16.43 -15.89 -7.08
CA ASP A 13 17.54 -16.74 -7.52
C ASP A 13 18.35 -16.01 -8.61
N GLY A 14 19.66 -15.88 -8.44
CA GLY A 14 20.55 -15.30 -9.45
C GLY A 14 20.51 -16.06 -10.79
N ARG A 15 20.15 -17.35 -10.78
CA ARG A 15 20.09 -18.21 -11.98
C ARG A 15 19.06 -17.74 -12.99
N VAL A 16 17.93 -17.16 -12.57
CA VAL A 16 16.94 -16.62 -13.53
C VAL A 16 17.44 -15.35 -14.22
N LEU A 17 18.33 -14.59 -13.57
CA LEU A 17 18.99 -13.45 -14.20
C LEU A 17 20.05 -13.91 -15.20
N GLU A 18 20.83 -14.93 -14.86
CA GLU A 18 21.81 -15.54 -15.78
C GLU A 18 21.13 -16.14 -17.02
N ALA A 19 20.06 -16.92 -16.84
CA ALA A 19 19.28 -17.49 -17.95
C ALA A 19 18.70 -16.42 -18.89
N SER A 20 18.32 -15.25 -18.36
CA SER A 20 17.89 -14.13 -19.21
C SER A 20 19.01 -13.60 -20.11
N ARG A 21 20.25 -13.59 -19.61
CA ARG A 21 21.43 -13.16 -20.36
C ARG A 21 21.84 -14.20 -21.41
N ASP A 22 21.68 -15.49 -21.11
CA ASP A 22 21.90 -16.56 -22.07
C ASP A 22 20.95 -16.48 -23.27
N LEU A 23 19.73 -15.98 -23.04
CA LEU A 23 18.74 -15.67 -24.09
C LEU A 23 19.01 -14.32 -24.80
N TYR A 24 20.19 -13.73 -24.61
CA TYR A 24 20.58 -12.43 -25.17
C TYR A 24 19.64 -11.28 -24.77
N ALA A 25 18.97 -11.36 -23.61
CA ALA A 25 18.11 -10.28 -23.14
C ALA A 25 18.95 -9.05 -22.71
N THR A 26 18.50 -7.87 -23.12
CA THR A 26 19.04 -6.60 -22.63
C THR A 26 18.62 -6.34 -21.17
N PRO A 27 19.36 -5.52 -20.40
CA PRO A 27 19.02 -5.22 -19.00
C PRO A 27 17.58 -4.74 -18.78
N VAL A 28 17.05 -3.95 -19.73
CA VAL A 28 15.66 -3.46 -19.68
C VAL A 28 14.65 -4.60 -19.91
N GLN A 29 14.97 -5.56 -20.79
CA GLN A 29 14.14 -6.75 -21.01
C GLN A 29 14.18 -7.68 -19.79
N THR A 30 15.35 -7.92 -19.20
CA THR A 30 15.50 -8.69 -17.96
C THR A 30 14.70 -8.05 -16.82
N PHE A 31 14.80 -6.73 -16.63
CA PHE A 31 14.03 -6.04 -15.61
C PHE A 31 12.52 -6.21 -15.81
N ARG A 32 12.01 -5.92 -17.01
CA ARG A 32 10.56 -5.97 -17.28
C ARG A 32 9.98 -7.37 -17.27
N LYS A 33 10.73 -8.38 -17.74
CA LYS A 33 10.22 -9.76 -17.91
C LYS A 33 10.56 -10.69 -16.75
N VAL A 34 11.58 -10.38 -15.96
CA VAL A 34 12.06 -11.26 -14.88
C VAL A 34 11.97 -10.54 -13.55
N THR A 35 12.72 -9.45 -13.36
CA THR A 35 12.82 -8.79 -12.04
C THR A 35 11.49 -8.19 -11.58
N LEU A 36 10.78 -7.47 -12.46
CA LEU A 36 9.52 -6.81 -12.14
C LEU A 36 8.43 -7.83 -11.74
N PRO A 37 8.07 -8.83 -12.56
CA PRO A 37 7.03 -9.79 -12.18
C PRO A 37 7.41 -10.60 -10.93
N LEU A 38 8.66 -11.03 -10.79
CA LEU A 38 9.09 -11.79 -9.61
C LEU A 38 9.20 -10.95 -8.32
N SER A 39 9.27 -9.62 -8.44
CA SER A 39 9.24 -8.71 -7.27
C SER A 39 7.84 -8.15 -6.98
N MET A 40 6.82 -8.48 -7.79
CA MET A 40 5.43 -8.05 -7.56
C MET A 40 4.92 -8.39 -6.15
N PRO A 41 5.20 -9.57 -5.56
CA PRO A 41 4.81 -9.85 -4.18
C PRO A 41 5.36 -8.82 -3.18
N GLY A 42 6.63 -8.42 -3.37
CA GLY A 42 7.27 -7.35 -2.60
C GLY A 42 6.66 -5.97 -2.83
N VAL A 43 6.25 -5.65 -4.07
CA VAL A 43 5.54 -4.40 -4.40
C VAL A 43 4.18 -4.35 -3.70
N ILE A 44 3.43 -5.46 -3.71
CA ILE A 44 2.10 -5.57 -3.09
C ILE A 44 2.21 -5.42 -1.57
N ALA A 45 3.09 -6.22 -0.95
CA ALA A 45 3.36 -6.15 0.49
C ALA A 45 3.88 -4.77 0.91
N GLY A 46 4.77 -4.20 0.10
CA GLY A 46 5.22 -2.83 0.21
C GLY A 46 4.03 -1.89 0.26
N THR A 47 3.29 -1.79 -0.84
CA THR A 47 2.20 -0.83 -1.04
C THR A 47 1.21 -0.84 0.12
N LEU A 48 0.81 -2.02 0.59
CA LEU A 48 -0.06 -2.17 1.76
C LEU A 48 0.57 -1.61 3.04
N LEU A 49 1.84 -1.93 3.30
CA LEU A 49 2.56 -1.50 4.50
C LEU A 49 2.69 0.03 4.60
N THR A 50 2.70 0.78 3.49
CA THR A 50 2.69 2.26 3.56
C THR A 50 1.32 2.86 3.34
N PHE A 51 0.43 2.25 2.56
CA PHE A 51 -0.90 2.79 2.31
C PHE A 51 -1.72 2.87 3.60
N ILE A 52 -1.69 1.81 4.41
CA ILE A 52 -2.45 1.76 5.66
C ILE A 52 -2.10 2.92 6.61
N PRO A 53 -0.83 3.14 6.99
CA PRO A 53 -0.47 4.26 7.84
C PRO A 53 -0.67 5.62 7.15
N ALA A 54 -0.36 5.74 5.85
CA ALA A 54 -0.53 7.01 5.14
C ALA A 54 -2.00 7.45 5.05
N ALA A 55 -2.94 6.52 4.88
CA ALA A 55 -4.37 6.80 4.86
C ALA A 55 -4.89 7.30 6.23
N GLY A 56 -4.23 6.90 7.33
CA GLY A 56 -4.56 7.31 8.69
C GLY A 56 -3.77 8.52 9.20
N ASP A 57 -2.93 9.14 8.38
CA ASP A 57 -1.99 10.17 8.82
C ASP A 57 -2.60 11.59 8.85
N PHE A 58 -3.74 11.72 9.54
CA PHE A 58 -4.47 12.99 9.65
C PHE A 58 -3.76 14.02 10.55
N ILE A 59 -2.88 13.56 11.44
CA ILE A 59 -2.09 14.42 12.33
C ILE A 59 -1.04 15.19 11.53
N ASN A 60 -0.28 14.51 10.65
CA ASN A 60 0.69 15.22 9.82
C ASN A 60 0.00 16.17 8.84
N ALA A 61 -1.19 15.81 8.32
CA ALA A 61 -1.99 16.72 7.50
C ALA A 61 -2.44 17.97 8.27
N GLU A 62 -2.74 17.86 9.56
CA GLU A 62 -3.11 19.00 10.39
C GLU A 62 -1.92 19.89 10.74
N LEU A 63 -0.78 19.29 11.10
CA LEU A 63 0.42 20.02 11.53
C LEU A 63 1.16 20.69 10.38
N LEU A 64 1.21 20.05 9.21
CA LEU A 64 1.97 20.51 8.05
C LEU A 64 1.07 21.08 6.93
N GLY A 65 -0.24 20.87 7.02
CA GLY A 65 -1.19 21.32 6.02
C GLY A 65 -1.63 22.77 6.18
N THR A 66 -2.45 23.22 5.24
CA THR A 66 -3.12 24.53 5.27
C THR A 66 -4.51 24.36 5.90
N PRO A 67 -5.15 25.40 6.48
CA PRO A 67 -6.50 25.31 7.06
C PRO A 67 -7.62 24.84 6.12
N ASN A 68 -7.33 24.55 4.85
CA ASN A 68 -8.30 24.01 3.89
C ASN A 68 -7.97 22.56 3.48
N GLN A 69 -7.00 21.92 4.14
CA GLN A 69 -6.56 20.54 3.92
C GLN A 69 -7.03 19.69 5.10
N TYR A 70 -8.21 19.09 4.95
CA TYR A 70 -8.78 18.22 5.99
C TYR A 70 -8.84 16.78 5.49
N MET A 71 -8.38 15.85 6.33
CA MET A 71 -8.60 14.43 6.14
C MET A 71 -9.86 13.98 6.88
N ILE A 72 -10.41 12.83 6.49
CA ILE A 72 -11.57 12.23 7.17
C ILE A 72 -11.28 12.02 8.68
N GLY A 73 -10.02 11.75 9.03
CA GLY A 73 -9.57 11.64 10.42
C GLY A 73 -9.84 12.91 11.24
N ASN A 74 -9.54 14.10 10.70
CA ASN A 74 -9.80 15.37 11.41
C ASN A 74 -11.31 15.60 11.63
N VAL A 75 -12.16 15.14 10.72
CA VAL A 75 -13.63 15.23 10.86
C VAL A 75 -14.13 14.30 11.96
N ILE A 76 -13.57 13.09 12.06
CA ILE A 76 -13.89 12.15 13.14
C ILE A 76 -13.44 12.72 14.48
N GLU A 77 -12.22 13.21 14.56
CA GLU A 77 -11.63 13.81 15.77
C GLU A 77 -12.45 15.00 16.27
N SER A 78 -12.76 15.96 15.39
CA SER A 78 -13.58 17.12 15.75
C SER A 78 -14.99 16.73 16.21
N SER A 79 -15.53 15.62 15.69
CA SER A 79 -16.85 15.12 16.11
C SER A 79 -16.80 14.48 17.50
N PHE A 80 -15.69 13.82 17.86
CA PHE A 80 -15.45 13.27 19.20
C PHE A 80 -15.13 14.34 20.24
N LEU A 81 -14.18 15.25 19.94
CA LEU A 81 -13.57 16.14 20.93
C LEU A 81 -14.21 17.52 21.00
N VAL A 82 -14.76 18.04 19.90
CA VAL A 82 -15.32 19.39 19.83
C VAL A 82 -16.84 19.37 19.91
N ARG A 83 -17.48 18.57 19.05
CA ARG A 83 -18.96 18.45 19.00
C ARG A 83 -19.54 17.51 20.06
N LEU A 84 -18.71 16.66 20.66
CA LEU A 84 -19.13 15.62 21.64
C LEU A 84 -20.25 14.71 21.10
N ASP A 85 -20.29 14.52 19.78
CA ASP A 85 -21.28 13.69 19.08
C ASP A 85 -20.69 12.29 18.83
N TYR A 86 -20.63 11.52 19.92
CA TYR A 86 -20.09 10.16 19.90
C TYR A 86 -20.79 9.22 18.90
N PRO A 87 -22.13 9.24 18.74
CA PRO A 87 -22.81 8.41 17.76
C PRO A 87 -22.36 8.70 16.31
N LEU A 88 -22.31 9.97 15.92
CA LEU A 88 -21.86 10.36 14.57
C LEU A 88 -20.39 9.98 14.36
N ALA A 89 -19.54 10.24 15.35
CA ALA A 89 -18.12 9.96 15.24
C ALA A 89 -17.83 8.44 15.14
N ALA A 90 -18.59 7.61 15.85
CA ALA A 90 -18.52 6.15 15.74
C ALA A 90 -18.97 5.65 14.35
N ALA A 91 -20.06 6.20 13.80
CA ALA A 91 -20.53 5.84 12.46
C ALA A 91 -19.50 6.18 11.37
N LEU A 92 -18.90 7.37 11.44
CA LEU A 92 -17.84 7.78 10.50
C LEU A 92 -16.58 6.91 10.63
N SER A 93 -16.17 6.57 11.85
CA SER A 93 -15.04 5.67 12.09
C SER A 93 -15.28 4.29 11.49
N PHE A 94 -16.48 3.75 11.65
CA PHE A 94 -16.83 2.44 11.10
C PHE A 94 -16.88 2.47 9.56
N LEU A 95 -17.44 3.53 8.96
CA LEU A 95 -17.45 3.71 7.51
C LEU A 95 -16.03 3.85 6.93
N LEU A 96 -15.16 4.62 7.59
CA LEU A 96 -13.77 4.78 7.18
C LEU A 96 -13.04 3.43 7.23
N MET A 97 -13.18 2.70 8.34
CA MET A 97 -12.61 1.36 8.49
C MET A 97 -13.12 0.40 7.42
N ALA A 98 -14.43 0.36 7.17
CA ALA A 98 -15.03 -0.50 6.15
C ALA A 98 -14.50 -0.15 4.75
N THR A 99 -14.36 1.14 4.44
CA THR A 99 -13.83 1.61 3.14
C THR A 99 -12.37 1.17 2.95
N ILE A 100 -11.52 1.33 3.97
CA ILE A 100 -10.13 0.88 3.94
C ILE A 100 -10.06 -0.63 3.76
N LEU A 101 -10.86 -1.40 4.51
CA LEU A 101 -10.91 -2.86 4.38
C LEU A 101 -11.36 -3.31 2.99
N ILE A 102 -12.38 -2.67 2.41
CA ILE A 102 -12.84 -2.97 1.05
C ILE A 102 -11.72 -2.68 0.04
N MET A 103 -11.03 -1.55 0.15
CA MET A 103 -9.91 -1.22 -0.73
C MET A 103 -8.76 -2.22 -0.61
N VAL A 104 -8.36 -2.56 0.61
CA VAL A 104 -7.30 -3.54 0.88
C VAL A 104 -7.69 -4.92 0.36
N PHE A 105 -8.91 -5.38 0.64
CA PHE A 105 -9.40 -6.68 0.19
C PHE A 105 -9.49 -6.74 -1.34
N ALA A 106 -10.00 -5.69 -1.99
CA ALA A 106 -10.05 -5.61 -3.45
C ALA A 106 -8.65 -5.58 -4.08
N TYR A 107 -7.70 -4.86 -3.47
CA TYR A 107 -6.31 -4.81 -3.90
C TYR A 107 -5.64 -6.17 -3.77
N VAL A 108 -5.71 -6.80 -2.59
CA VAL A 108 -5.16 -8.13 -2.34
C VAL A 108 -5.80 -9.18 -3.25
N ARG A 109 -7.11 -9.11 -3.50
CA ARG A 109 -7.78 -10.06 -4.39
C ARG A 109 -7.36 -9.93 -5.86
N ARG A 110 -7.09 -8.71 -6.34
CA ARG A 110 -6.55 -8.47 -7.69
C ARG A 110 -5.07 -8.84 -7.82
N ALA A 111 -4.32 -8.68 -6.74
CA ALA A 111 -2.88 -8.91 -6.73
C ALA A 111 -2.51 -10.37 -6.41
N GLY A 112 -3.29 -11.01 -5.53
CA GLY A 112 -3.13 -12.42 -5.14
C GLY A 112 -3.69 -13.44 -6.14
N SER A 113 -4.31 -13.01 -7.25
CA SER A 113 -4.64 -13.93 -8.35
C SER A 113 -3.41 -14.40 -9.14
N GLU A 114 -2.22 -13.86 -8.86
CA GLU A 114 -0.96 -14.27 -9.51
C GLU A 114 -0.10 -15.21 -8.65
N GLU A 115 -0.41 -15.42 -7.36
CA GLU A 115 0.36 -16.30 -6.44
C GLU A 115 -0.35 -17.63 -6.10
N VAL A 116 -1.59 -17.86 -6.56
CA VAL A 116 -2.41 -19.04 -6.17
C VAL A 116 -2.60 -20.04 -7.33
N VAL A 117 -1.79 -19.98 -8.40
CA VAL A 117 -1.78 -21.00 -9.47
C VAL A 117 -0.37 -21.42 -9.82
#